data_AF-A0A7C7PRS4-F1
#
_entry.id   AF-A0A7C7PRS4-F1
#
_cell.length_a   1.000
_cell.length_b   1.000
_cell.length_c   1.000
_cell.angle_alpha   90.00
_cell.angle_beta   90.00
_cell.angle_gamma   90.00
#
_symmetry.space_group_name_H-M   'P 1'
#
loop_
_entity.id
_entity.type
_entity.pdbx_description
1 polymer ?
#
loop_
_entity_poly.entity_id
_entity_poly.type
_entity_poly.pdbx_seq_one_letter_code
_entity_poly.pdbx_strand_id
1 'polypeptide(L)' 'MNEPVTKKVYYSIGEVCDLTGLKPHVLRYWETQFEVLRPTKNRAGNRVFRS' A
#
# COMPACT_ATOMS: atom_id res chain seq x y z
N MET A 1 27.36 4.45 10.62
CA MET A 1 26.15 4.84 11.35
C MET A 1 25.02 3.96 10.84
N ASN A 2 24.57 2.99 11.64
CA ASN A 2 23.47 2.11 11.26
C ASN A 2 22.24 2.58 12.03
N GLU A 3 21.52 3.56 11.47
CA GLU A 3 20.23 3.98 12.01
C GLU A 3 19.24 2.82 11.90
N PRO A 4 18.45 2.52 12.95
CA PRO A 4 17.35 1.58 12.79
C PRO A 4 16.34 2.23 11.86
N VAL A 5 16.33 1.78 10.60
CA VAL A 5 15.31 2.19 9.62
C VAL A 5 13.97 1.72 10.16
N THR A 6 13.24 2.60 10.83
CA THR A 6 11.89 2.33 11.32
C THR A 6 11.05 1.94 10.10
N LYS A 7 10.71 0.65 9.98
CA LYS A 7 9.90 0.16 8.87
C LYS A 7 8.55 0.85 8.94
N LYS A 8 8.19 1.54 7.86
CA LYS A 8 6.90 2.21 7.75
C LYS A 8 5.79 1.15 7.83
N VAL A 9 4.75 1.40 8.63
CA VAL A 9 3.65 0.43 8.83
C VAL A 9 2.54 0.61 7.79
N TYR A 10 2.36 1.84 7.27
CA TYR A 10 1.30 2.18 6.32
C TYR A 10 1.87 2.85 5.07
N TYR A 11 1.42 2.39 3.91
CA TYR A 11 1.83 2.88 2.60
C TYR A 11 0.60 3.37 1.82
N SER A 12 0.75 4.47 1.10
CA SER A 12 -0.24 4.88 0.11
C SER A 12 -0.16 3.99 -1.15
N ILE A 13 -1.20 4.01 -2.00
CA ILE A 13 -1.15 3.27 -3.27
C ILE A 13 0.03 3.70 -4.15
N GLY A 14 0.42 4.98 -4.12
CA GLY A 14 1.56 5.50 -4.87
C GLY A 14 2.86 4.87 -4.40
N GLU A 15 3.10 4.86 -3.08
CA GLU A 15 4.29 4.23 -2.50
C GLU A 15 4.35 2.73 -2.80
N VAL A 16 3.21 2.03 -2.77
CA VAL A 16 3.18 0.61 -3.17
C VAL A 16 3.50 0.44 -4.66
N CYS A 17 3.04 1.34 -5.53
CA CYS A 17 3.42 1.33 -6.94
C CYS A 17 4.93 1.54 -7.11
N ASP A 18 5.52 2.51 -6.40
CA ASP A 18 6.96 2.79 -6.46
C ASP A 18 7.79 1.60 -5.96
N LEU A 19 7.33 0.92 -4.91
CA LEU A 19 8.00 -0.27 -4.34
C LEU A 19 7.91 -1.51 -5.23
N THR A 20 6.81 -1.66 -5.98
CA THR A 20 6.54 -2.89 -6.76
C THR A 20 6.75 -2.73 -8.25
N GLY A 21 6.87 -1.49 -8.76
CA GLY A 21 6.86 -1.16 -10.18
C GLY A 21 5.50 -1.40 -10.86
N LEU A 22 4.45 -1.68 -10.10
CA LEU A 22 3.12 -1.95 -10.64
C LEU A 22 2.35 -0.67 -10.92
N LYS A 23 1.56 -0.67 -12.00
CA LYS A 23 0.63 0.43 -12.28
C LYS A 23 -0.54 0.42 -11.28
N PRO A 24 -1.09 1.58 -10.88
CA PRO A 24 -2.17 1.65 -9.90
C PRO A 24 -3.41 0.80 -10.22
N HIS A 25 -3.75 0.61 -11.50
CA HIS A 25 -4.91 -0.20 -11.88
C HIS A 25 -4.72 -1.70 -11.62
N VAL A 26 -3.47 -2.20 -11.63
CA VAL A 26 -3.17 -3.61 -11.32
C VAL A 26 -3.46 -3.88 -9.86
N LEU A 27 -2.98 -3.01 -8.96
CA LEU A 27 -3.26 -3.10 -7.53
C LEU A 27 -4.77 -3.01 -7.25
N ARG A 28 -5.47 -2.05 -7.88
CA ARG A 28 -6.93 -1.91 -7.75
C ARG A 28 -7.68 -3.15 -8.25
N TYR A 29 -7.22 -3.77 -9.33
CA TYR A 29 -7.80 -5.01 -9.81
C TYR A 29 -7.59 -6.13 -8.78
N TRP A 30 -6.40 -6.26 -8.22
CA TRP A 30 -6.11 -7.24 -7.18
C TRP A 30 -6.91 -7.02 -5.88
N GLU A 31 -7.22 -5.77 -5.51
CA GLU A 31 -8.15 -5.47 -4.40
C GLU A 31 -9.53 -6.15 -4.59
N THR A 32 -9.96 -6.35 -5.85
CA THR A 32 -11.22 -7.03 -6.16
C THR A 32 -11.12 -8.56 -6.14
N GLN A 33 -9.94 -9.10 -6.45
CA GLN A 33 -9.72 -10.54 -6.59
C GLN A 33 -9.30 -11.20 -5.27
N PHE A 34 -8.57 -10.47 -4.42
CA PHE A 34 -7.98 -11.00 -3.20
C PHE A 34 -8.43 -10.16 -2.00
N GLU A 35 -9.27 -10.74 -1.15
CA GLU A 35 -9.80 -10.02 0.02
C GLU A 35 -8.70 -9.56 0.98
N VAL A 36 -7.61 -10.33 1.09
CA VAL A 36 -6.44 -9.98 1.91
C VAL A 36 -5.72 -8.71 1.45
N LEU A 37 -5.91 -8.30 0.19
CA LEU A 37 -5.30 -7.09 -0.36
C LEU A 37 -6.20 -5.86 -0.27
N ARG A 38 -7.43 -5.97 0.26
CA ARG A 38 -8.35 -4.83 0.39
C ARG A 38 -7.81 -3.81 1.40
N PRO A 39 -7.37 -2.61 0.97
CA PRO A 39 -6.81 -1.63 1.87
C PRO A 39 -7.91 -1.02 2.76
N THR A 40 -7.57 -0.72 4.00
CA THR A 40 -8.45 0.07 4.87
C THR A 40 -8.47 1.53 4.38
N LYS A 41 -9.57 2.24 4.59
CA LYS A 41 -9.63 3.69 4.37
C LYS A 41 -9.20 4.43 5.64
N ASN A 42 -8.31 5.41 5.50
CA ASN A 42 -8.01 6.34 6.59
C ASN A 42 -9.16 7.34 6.79
N ARG A 43 -9.04 8.24 7.78
CA ARG A 43 -10.05 9.26 8.09
C ARG A 43 -10.36 10.20 6.91
N ALA A 44 -9.41 10.38 5.99
CA ALA A 44 -9.58 11.20 4.78
C ALA A 44 -10.15 10.42 3.58
N GLY A 45 -10.49 9.13 3.75
CA GLY A 45 -11.03 8.27 2.69
C GLY A 45 -9.98 7.65 1.76
N ASN A 46 -8.69 7.89 2.01
CA ASN A 46 -7.59 7.34 1.22
C ASN A 46 -7.28 5.90 1.62
N ARG A 47 -6.96 5.08 0.62
CA ARG A 47 -6.52 3.69 0.79
C ARG A 47 -5.14 3.65 1.45
N VAL A 48 -5.01 2.88 2.52
CA VAL A 48 -3.73 2.60 3.18
C VAL A 48 -3.44 1.10 3.17
N PHE A 49 -2.26 0.75 2.69
CA PHE A 49 -1.72 -0.61 2.66
C PHE A 49 -0.83 -0.82 3.87
N ARG A 50 -0.89 -2.02 4.47
CA ARG A 50 -0.07 -2.37 5.64
C ARG A 50 1.04 -3.33 5.22
N SER A 51 2.25 -3.15 5.74
CA SER A 51 3.36 -4.12 5.57
C SER A 51 3.25 -5.33 6.47
#